data_AF-A0A9N9DF62-F1
#
_entry.id   AF-A0A9N9DF62-F1
#
_cell.length_a   1.000
_cell.length_b   1.000
_cell.length_c   1.000
_cell.angle_alpha   90.00
_cell.angle_beta   90.00
_cell.angle_gamma   90.00
#
_symmetry.space_group_name_H-M   'P 1'
#
loop_
_entity.id
_entity.type
_entity.pdbx_description
1 polymer ?
#
loop_
_entity_poly.entity_id
_entity_poly.type
_entity_poly.pdbx_seq_one_letter_code
_entity_poly.pdbx_strand_id
1 'polypeptide(L)' 'FYLCFDKKETKDFKDIDMNNEKIWCTALAIKYLEVVMFGQFKDEYEMCWKKTNKALKKLVNEKEFDDVLKKAKDWILK' A
#
# COMPACT_ATOMS: atom_id res chain seq x y z
N PHE A 1 2.40 -11.15 -5.16
CA PHE A 1 2.17 -10.03 -4.22
C PHE A 1 1.59 -10.50 -2.88
N TYR A 2 0.48 -11.25 -2.82
CA TYR A 2 -0.02 -11.83 -1.55
C TYR A 2 0.91 -12.87 -0.89
N LEU A 3 1.99 -13.28 -1.58
CA LEU A 3 3.00 -14.22 -1.07
C LEU A 3 4.16 -13.53 -0.34
N CYS A 4 4.19 -12.19 -0.28
CA CYS A 4 5.31 -11.45 0.31
C CYS A 4 5.17 -11.18 1.82
N PHE A 5 3.97 -11.31 2.37
CA PHE A 5 3.75 -11.20 3.82
C PHE A 5 3.71 -12.62 4.37
N ASP A 6 4.82 -13.03 4.99
CA ASP A 6 4.90 -14.31 5.67
C ASP A 6 3.78 -14.36 6.73
N LYS A 7 3.13 -15.50 6.94
CA LYS A 7 1.90 -15.59 7.78
C LYS A 7 2.09 -15.03 9.21
N LYS A 8 3.34 -14.81 9.65
CA LYS A 8 3.73 -14.18 10.91
C LYS A 8 3.52 -12.66 10.97
N GLU A 9 3.52 -11.93 9.85
CA GLU A 9 3.36 -10.46 9.81
C GLU A 9 1.91 -10.00 9.94
N THR A 10 0.96 -10.94 9.97
CA THR A 10 -0.46 -10.64 10.19
C THR A 10 -0.77 -10.03 11.57
N LYS A 11 0.16 -10.16 12.53
CA LYS A 11 0.07 -9.47 13.83
C LYS A 11 0.25 -7.96 13.70
N ASP A 12 1.09 -7.49 12.79
CA ASP A 12 1.35 -6.05 12.63
C ASP A 12 0.13 -5.31 12.07
N PHE A 13 -0.72 -6.00 11.30
CA PHE A 13 -1.99 -5.43 10.82
C PHE A 13 -3.04 -5.28 11.93
N LYS A 14 -2.93 -6.03 13.04
CA LYS A 14 -3.85 -5.88 14.19
C LYS A 14 -3.59 -4.61 14.98
N ASP A 15 -2.34 -4.15 15.05
CA ASP A 15 -1.96 -2.94 15.79
C ASP A 15 -2.41 -1.64 15.09
N ILE A 16 -2.84 -1.73 13.82
CA ILE A 16 -3.17 -0.56 12.98
C ILE A 16 -4.68 -0.30 12.92
N ASP A 17 -5.51 -1.06 13.65
CA ASP A 17 -6.98 -0.93 13.68
C ASP A 17 -7.61 -0.82 12.28
N MET A 18 -7.10 -1.64 11.35
CA MET A 18 -7.58 -1.66 9.97
C MET A 18 -8.10 -3.07 9.65
N ASN A 19 -9.41 -3.26 9.83
CA ASN A 19 -10.16 -4.50 9.60
C ASN A 19 -10.12 -5.03 8.14
N ASN A 20 -9.25 -4.55 7.26
CA ASN A 20 -9.24 -4.91 5.85
C ASN A 20 -7.81 -5.00 5.29
N GLU A 21 -7.21 -6.18 5.45
CA GLU A 21 -5.89 -6.60 4.91
C GLU A 21 -5.68 -6.20 3.44
N LYS A 22 -6.76 -6.23 2.63
CA LYS A 22 -6.72 -5.89 1.21
C LYS A 22 -6.41 -4.42 0.95
N ILE A 23 -6.98 -3.52 1.74
CA ILE A 23 -6.70 -2.07 1.68
C ILE A 23 -5.22 -1.85 1.99
N TRP A 24 -4.74 -2.52 3.03
CA TRP A 24 -3.38 -2.34 3.52
C TRP A 24 -2.33 -2.88 2.54
N CYS A 25 -2.49 -4.12 2.07
CA CYS A 25 -1.61 -4.68 1.05
C CYS A 25 -1.55 -3.80 -0.20
N THR A 26 -2.68 -3.21 -0.59
CA THR A 26 -2.78 -2.30 -1.75
C THR A 26 -2.01 -0.99 -1.50
N ALA A 27 -2.15 -0.39 -0.32
CA ALA A 27 -1.47 0.86 0.03
C ALA A 27 0.05 0.69 0.21
N LEU A 28 0.49 -0.42 0.84
CA LEU A 28 1.91 -0.76 0.94
C LEU A 28 2.52 -0.99 -0.44
N ALA A 29 1.83 -1.69 -1.34
CA ALA A 29 2.30 -1.87 -2.71
C ALA A 29 2.50 -0.52 -3.42
N ILE A 30 1.58 0.45 -3.26
CA ILE A 30 1.74 1.80 -3.82
C ILE A 30 2.99 2.48 -3.27
N LYS A 31 3.18 2.48 -1.95
CA LYS A 31 4.31 3.20 -1.34
C LYS A 31 5.64 2.52 -1.58
N TYR A 32 5.68 1.19 -1.65
CA TYR A 32 6.87 0.46 -2.04
C TYR A 32 7.28 0.77 -3.48
N LEU A 33 6.31 0.80 -4.40
CA LEU A 33 6.55 1.23 -5.78
C LEU A 33 7.12 2.66 -5.84
N GLU A 34 6.58 3.58 -5.05
CA GLU A 34 7.06 4.96 -4.92
C GLU A 34 8.50 5.06 -4.40
N VAL A 35 8.85 4.30 -3.36
CA VAL A 35 10.17 4.39 -2.72
C VAL A 35 11.24 3.67 -3.52
N VAL A 36 10.93 2.49 -4.07
CA VAL A 36 11.94 1.59 -4.66
C VAL A 36 12.02 1.73 -6.18
N MET A 37 10.89 1.86 -6.88
CA MET A 37 10.88 1.79 -8.35
C MET A 37 10.88 3.15 -9.03
N PHE A 38 10.43 4.22 -8.37
CA PHE A 38 10.30 5.55 -8.99
C PHE A 38 11.62 6.08 -9.59
N GLY A 39 12.76 5.80 -8.95
CA GLY A 39 14.06 6.29 -9.39
C GLY A 39 14.67 5.57 -10.59
N GLN A 40 14.34 4.28 -10.80
CA GLN A 40 14.96 3.44 -11.84
C GLN A 40 14.01 2.99 -12.96
N PHE A 41 12.70 2.90 -12.69
CA PHE A 41 11.71 2.30 -13.58
C PHE A 41 10.43 3.14 -13.62
N LYS A 42 10.56 4.39 -14.09
CA LYS A 42 9.51 5.41 -14.02
C LYS A 42 8.24 5.03 -14.79
N ASP A 43 8.38 4.42 -15.96
CA ASP A 43 7.24 4.07 -16.83
C ASP A 43 6.44 2.89 -16.27
N GLU A 44 7.15 1.87 -15.78
CA GLU A 44 6.56 0.72 -15.08
C GLU A 44 5.91 1.14 -13.77
N TYR A 45 6.56 2.06 -13.05
CA TYR A 45 6.01 2.70 -11.85
C TYR A 45 4.69 3.41 -12.16
N GLU A 46 4.63 4.25 -13.20
CA GLU A 46 3.41 4.98 -13.55
C GLU A 46 2.26 4.04 -13.88
N MET A 47 2.54 2.96 -14.63
CA MET A 47 1.53 1.99 -15.01
C MET A 47 0.98 1.24 -13.78
N CYS A 48 1.88 0.82 -12.87
CA CYS A 48 1.51 0.13 -11.65
C CYS A 48 0.75 1.07 -10.69
N TRP A 49 1.25 2.29 -10.51
CA TRP A 49 0.62 3.29 -9.65
C TRP A 49 -0.80 3.61 -10.10
N LYS A 50 -1.05 3.83 -11.40
CA LYS A 50 -2.40 4.09 -11.94
C LYS A 50 -3.38 2.95 -11.62
N LYS A 51 -2.95 1.69 -11.78
CA LYS A 51 -3.79 0.51 -11.49
C LYS A 51 -4.07 0.36 -10.00
N THR A 52 -3.04 0.46 -9.18
CA THR A 52 -3.15 0.24 -7.73
C THR A 52 -3.89 1.39 -7.04
N ASN A 53 -3.70 2.63 -7.48
CA ASN A 53 -4.46 3.79 -7.01
C ASN A 53 -5.95 3.66 -7.34
N LYS A 54 -6.29 3.25 -8.57
CA LYS A 54 -7.69 2.95 -8.96
C LYS A 54 -8.30 1.82 -8.13
N ALA A 55 -7.52 0.81 -7.76
CA ALA A 55 -7.98 -0.28 -6.90
C ALA A 55 -8.23 0.21 -5.46
N LEU A 56 -7.33 0.99 -4.90
CA LEU A 56 -7.47 1.55 -3.55
C LEU A 56 -8.69 2.47 -3.45
N LYS A 57 -8.91 3.36 -4.42
CA LYS A 57 -10.11 4.22 -4.48
C LYS A 57 -11.44 3.46 -4.52
N LYS A 58 -11.44 2.18 -4.92
CA LYS A 58 -12.64 1.33 -4.88
C LYS A 58 -12.84 0.62 -3.55
N LEU A 59 -11.82 0.58 -2.71
CA LEU A 59 -11.82 -0.13 -1.43
C LEU A 59 -12.03 0.81 -0.25
N VAL A 60 -11.66 2.09 -0.39
CA VAL A 60 -11.78 3.11 0.67
C VAL A 60 -12.48 4.36 0.16
N ASN A 61 -13.08 5.09 1.10
CA ASN A 61 -13.68 6.40 0.83
C ASN A 61 -12.57 7.47 0.70
N GLU A 62 -12.86 8.63 0.09
CA GLU A 62 -11.85 9.70 -0.09
C GLU A 62 -11.17 10.13 1.22
N LYS A 63 -11.91 10.21 2.33
CA LYS A 63 -11.34 10.55 3.64
C LYS A 63 -10.32 9.54 4.16
N GLU A 64 -10.51 8.27 3.84
CA GLU A 64 -9.65 7.18 4.30
C GLU A 64 -8.46 6.97 3.36
N PHE A 65 -8.60 7.33 2.08
CA PHE A 65 -7.59 7.15 1.06
C PHE A 65 -6.25 7.79 1.43
N ASP A 66 -6.26 9.06 1.82
CA ASP A 66 -5.03 9.79 2.18
C ASP A 66 -4.44 9.33 3.52
N ASP A 67 -5.28 9.00 4.50
CA ASP A 67 -4.84 8.51 5.81
C ASP A 67 -4.12 7.17 5.71
N VAL A 68 -4.68 6.25 4.89
CA VAL A 68 -4.08 4.94 4.64
C VAL A 68 -2.74 5.07 3.90
N LEU A 69 -2.66 5.94 2.90
CA LEU A 69 -1.39 6.18 2.20
C LEU A 69 -0.33 6.83 3.07
N LYS A 70 -0.72 7.68 4.03
CA LYS A 70 0.22 8.28 4.99
C LYS A 70 0.76 7.23 5.95
N LYS A 71 -0.12 6.41 6.55
CA LYS A 71 0.27 5.27 7.40
C LYS A 71 1.19 4.30 6.65
N ALA A 72 0.91 4.03 5.37
CA ALA A 72 1.75 3.23 4.47
C ALA A 72 3.16 3.75 4.34
N LYS A 73 3.28 5.07 4.15
CA LYS A 73 4.58 5.71 4.01
C LYS A 73 5.35 5.66 5.33
N ASP A 74 4.69 5.97 6.45
CA ASP A 74 5.31 5.98 7.76
C ASP A 74 5.79 4.58 8.18
N TRP A 75 5.07 3.52 7.80
CA TRP A 75 5.48 2.14 8.06
C TRP A 75 6.71 1.72 7.25
N ILE A 76 6.78 2.07 5.96
CA ILE A 76 7.93 1.73 5.09
C ILE A 76 9.21 2.47 5.51
N LEU A 77 9.07 3.68 6.08
CA LEU A 77 10.19 4.52 6.50
C LEU A 77 10.62 4.27 7.96
N LYS A 78 9.96 3.36 8.67
CA LYS A 78 10.26 3.00 10.06
C LYS A 78 11.39 1.97 10.12
#